data_AF-H1VZ18-F1
#
_entry.id   AF-H1VZ18-F1
#
_cell.length_a   1.000
_cell.length_b   1.000
_cell.length_c   1.000
_cell.angle_alpha   90.00
_cell.angle_beta   90.00
_cell.angle_gamma   90.00
#
_symmetry.space_group_name_H-M   'P 1'
#
loop_
_entity.id
_entity.type
_entity.pdbx_description
1 polymer ?
#
loop_
_entity_poly.entity_id
_entity_poly.type
_entity_poly.pdbx_seq_one_letter_code
_entity_poly.pdbx_strand_id
1 'polypeptide(L)'
;MALRSGRPTLVVPVAGDQPLWASRVVSVGCGPDAGFGMAEITGERFEKALRELLEPQYAAAAERLAEGLKGERPGEEVCVERILETLSVYEREGRCLVYGGRPAVWKTDGGERLSAVAAHVLVDNGRWPDLVSPGDPVSGLFLGLGQVFGSVAENGKRGHIGKMGLHILRAPLTVLASVPFGLFNLLDFVLYKLASPFKPKLYASNPRLYTYAQMLSFLVSAPLVELISTVTQPPVLARRHRGAARVVLEVPLGIARTLLVSLNVVVGFVGITLRHLEIACARAMGERPRGDVVAEARVRLGRAEAEALPVEGAETGRDLVGDIVRRWDERKRA
;
A
#
# COMPACT_ATOMS: atom_id res chain seq x y z
N MET A 1 39.42 10.63 -7.09
CA MET A 1 40.73 10.68 -7.79
C MET A 1 41.89 10.34 -6.87
N ALA A 2 42.08 10.99 -5.72
CA ALA A 2 43.23 10.75 -4.84
C ALA A 2 43.44 9.27 -4.43
N LEU A 3 42.40 8.61 -3.90
CA LEU A 3 42.48 7.21 -3.49
C LEU A 3 42.73 6.23 -4.65
N ARG A 4 42.11 6.46 -5.82
CA ARG A 4 42.40 5.67 -7.04
C ARG A 4 43.85 5.83 -7.51
N SER A 5 44.48 6.95 -7.19
CA SER A 5 45.89 7.22 -7.47
C SER A 5 46.83 6.78 -6.34
N GLY A 6 46.33 6.08 -5.31
CA GLY A 6 47.14 5.63 -4.18
C GLY A 6 47.61 6.76 -3.24
N ARG A 7 46.94 7.92 -3.26
CA ARG A 7 47.35 9.06 -2.44
C ARG A 7 46.55 9.12 -1.13
N PRO A 8 47.21 9.20 0.03
CA PRO A 8 46.51 9.42 1.29
C PRO A 8 45.77 10.76 1.22
N THR A 9 44.58 10.82 1.83
CA THR A 9 43.68 11.97 1.70
C THR A 9 43.21 12.47 3.07
N LEU A 10 43.47 13.74 3.38
CA LEU A 10 42.81 14.45 4.48
C LEU A 10 41.53 15.11 3.93
N VAL A 11 40.37 14.77 4.50
CA VAL A 11 39.08 15.36 4.12
C VAL A 11 38.66 16.35 5.18
N VAL A 12 38.47 17.62 4.79
CA VAL A 12 37.88 18.66 5.63
C VAL A 12 36.47 18.96 5.08
N PRO A 13 35.39 18.44 5.71
CA PRO A 13 34.05 18.56 5.18
C PRO A 13 33.52 20.00 5.24
N VAL A 14 32.90 20.45 4.16
CA VAL A 14 32.22 21.74 4.05
C VAL A 14 30.71 21.58 4.12
N ALA A 15 30.12 20.71 3.30
CA ALA A 15 28.67 20.48 3.26
C ALA A 15 28.28 19.16 2.58
N GLY A 16 27.00 18.81 2.66
CA GLY A 16 26.41 17.69 1.92
C GLY A 16 26.86 16.33 2.43
N ASP A 17 27.25 15.46 1.51
CA ASP A 17 27.69 14.09 1.76
C ASP A 17 29.17 13.98 2.16
N GLN A 18 29.90 15.10 2.19
CA GLN A 18 31.33 15.13 2.52
C GLN A 18 31.67 14.54 3.91
N PRO A 19 30.90 14.77 5.00
CA PRO A 19 31.18 14.12 6.29
C PRO A 19 31.10 12.60 6.23
N LEU A 20 30.16 12.07 5.41
CA LEU A 20 30.06 10.65 5.18
C LEU A 20 31.32 10.13 4.47
N TRP A 21 31.78 10.80 3.41
CA TRP A 21 33.00 10.39 2.70
C TRP A 21 34.29 10.54 3.54
N ALA A 22 34.36 11.56 4.40
CA ALA A 22 35.46 11.71 5.36
C ALA A 22 35.54 10.49 6.28
N SER A 23 34.42 10.09 6.87
CA SER A 23 34.37 8.89 7.73
C SER A 23 34.79 7.61 6.98
N ARG A 24 34.49 7.51 5.68
CA ARG A 24 34.89 6.35 4.86
C ARG A 24 36.40 6.30 4.68
N VAL A 25 37.03 7.43 4.35
CA VAL A 25 38.49 7.53 4.18
C VAL A 25 39.23 7.13 5.47
N VAL A 26 38.73 7.58 6.63
CA VAL A 26 39.26 7.21 7.94
C VAL A 26 39.05 5.70 8.20
N SER A 27 37.86 5.17 7.92
CA SER A 27 37.54 3.76 8.18
C SER A 27 38.39 2.77 7.37
N VAL A 28 38.85 3.18 6.17
CA VAL A 28 39.76 2.39 5.34
C VAL A 28 41.24 2.70 5.60
N GLY A 29 41.52 3.56 6.59
CA GLY A 29 42.86 3.93 7.00
C GLY A 29 43.64 4.71 5.94
N CYS A 30 42.97 5.39 5.01
CA CYS A 30 43.61 6.15 3.92
C CYS A 30 43.81 7.63 4.24
N GLY A 31 43.47 8.05 5.46
CA GLY A 31 43.75 9.37 6.02
C GLY A 31 43.27 9.46 7.47
N PRO A 32 43.78 10.44 8.24
CA PRO A 32 43.33 10.69 9.59
C PRO A 32 41.98 11.43 9.61
N ASP A 33 41.30 11.38 10.76
CA ASP A 33 40.19 12.29 11.02
C ASP A 33 40.75 13.70 11.17
N ALA A 34 40.21 14.66 10.42
CA ALA A 34 40.60 16.06 10.56
C ALA A 34 40.37 16.54 12.00
N GLY A 35 39.31 16.07 12.67
CA GLY A 35 38.97 16.50 14.04
C GLY A 35 38.49 17.95 14.13
N PHE A 36 38.24 18.61 12.98
CA PHE A 36 37.69 19.95 12.87
C PHE A 36 36.85 20.09 11.59
N GLY A 37 35.84 20.95 11.65
CA GLY A 37 35.07 21.37 10.47
C GLY A 37 35.59 22.68 9.87
N MET A 38 35.02 23.09 8.74
CA MET A 38 35.42 24.33 8.03
C MET A 38 35.38 25.59 8.92
N ALA A 39 34.45 25.68 9.87
CA ALA A 39 34.32 26.83 10.77
C ALA A 39 35.42 26.90 11.86
N GLU A 40 36.14 25.80 12.11
CA GLU A 40 37.08 25.65 13.22
C GLU A 40 38.52 25.40 12.75
N ILE A 41 38.78 25.59 11.45
CA ILE A 41 40.09 25.39 10.85
C ILE A 41 41.02 26.52 11.28
N THR A 42 42.19 26.13 11.81
CA THR A 42 43.31 27.04 12.07
C THR A 42 44.56 26.49 11.39
N GLY A 43 45.58 27.33 11.20
CA GLY A 43 46.84 26.90 10.60
C GLY A 43 47.49 25.74 11.36
N GLU A 44 47.48 25.79 12.69
CA GLU A 44 48.07 24.77 13.56
C GLU A 44 47.32 23.44 13.50
N ARG A 45 45.97 23.49 13.52
CA ARG A 45 45.12 22.30 13.41
C ARG A 45 45.30 21.62 12.05
N PHE A 46 45.34 22.41 10.98
CA PHE A 46 45.52 21.91 9.63
C PHE A 46 46.92 21.33 9.42
N GLU A 47 47.98 22.01 9.90
CA GLU A 47 49.35 21.52 9.86
C GLU A 47 49.48 20.18 10.60
N LYS A 48 48.91 20.07 11.81
CA LYS A 48 48.94 18.84 12.59
C LYS A 48 48.32 17.67 11.82
N ALA A 49 47.12 17.88 11.25
CA ALA A 49 46.43 16.85 10.48
C ALA A 49 47.21 16.46 9.20
N LEU A 50 47.89 17.41 8.56
CA LEU A 50 48.77 17.11 7.41
C LEU A 50 50.01 16.31 7.81
N ARG A 51 50.63 16.62 8.96
CA ARG A 51 51.78 15.84 9.47
C ARG A 51 51.38 14.40 9.75
N GLU A 52 50.21 14.21 10.36
CA GLU A 52 49.64 12.88 10.60
C GLU A 52 49.34 12.16 9.27
N LEU A 53 48.74 12.84 8.29
CA LEU A 53 48.49 12.27 6.95
C LEU A 53 49.76 11.75 6.26
N LEU A 54 50.90 12.38 6.50
CA LEU A 54 52.20 11.99 5.93
C LEU A 54 52.83 10.76 6.60
N GLU A 55 52.20 10.20 7.64
CA GLU A 55 52.67 8.95 8.23
C GLU A 55 52.60 7.78 7.20
N PRO A 56 53.61 6.89 7.14
CA PRO A 56 53.71 5.86 6.10
C PRO A 56 52.50 4.93 6.00
N GLN A 57 51.78 4.72 7.11
CA GLN A 57 50.61 3.86 7.19
C GLN A 57 49.48 4.29 6.25
N TYR A 58 49.25 5.59 6.10
CA TYR A 58 48.19 6.12 5.24
C TYR A 58 48.53 5.96 3.76
N ALA A 59 49.79 6.19 3.39
CA ALA A 59 50.26 5.95 2.03
C ALA A 59 50.15 4.47 1.65
N ALA A 60 50.63 3.57 2.52
CA ALA A 60 50.53 2.13 2.29
C ALA A 60 49.07 1.65 2.19
N ALA A 61 48.16 2.20 3.00
CA ALA A 61 46.74 1.89 2.91
C ALA A 61 46.10 2.41 1.61
N ALA A 62 46.42 3.64 1.22
CA ALA A 62 45.93 4.24 -0.03
C ALA A 62 46.43 3.47 -1.26
N GLU A 63 47.69 3.03 -1.28
CA GLU A 63 48.24 2.17 -2.33
C GLU A 63 47.52 0.83 -2.41
N ARG A 64 47.31 0.14 -1.28
CA ARG A 64 46.54 -1.13 -1.26
C ARG A 64 45.12 -0.95 -1.79
N LEU A 65 44.46 0.14 -1.41
CA LEU A 65 43.12 0.46 -1.90
C LEU A 65 43.14 0.75 -3.41
N ALA A 66 44.12 1.50 -3.90
CA ALA A 66 44.27 1.81 -5.32
C ALA A 66 44.49 0.54 -6.16
N GLU A 67 45.32 -0.39 -5.69
CA GLU A 67 45.52 -1.68 -6.37
C GLU A 67 44.24 -2.53 -6.37
N GLY A 68 43.50 -2.55 -5.26
CA GLY A 68 42.18 -3.18 -5.22
C GLY A 68 41.22 -2.61 -6.27
N LEU A 69 41.14 -1.27 -6.33
CA LEU A 69 40.29 -0.55 -7.30
C LEU A 69 40.72 -0.76 -8.76
N LYS A 70 42.02 -0.97 -9.04
CA LYS A 70 42.51 -1.29 -10.39
C LYS A 70 42.08 -2.70 -10.83
N GLY A 71 41.91 -3.62 -9.88
CA GLY A 71 41.42 -4.97 -10.14
C GLY A 71 39.91 -5.06 -10.34
N GLU A 72 39.16 -4.00 -10.02
CA GLU A 72 37.71 -3.95 -10.25
C GLU A 72 37.39 -3.75 -11.72
N ARG A 73 36.29 -4.38 -12.17
CA ARG A 73 35.73 -4.10 -13.51
C ARG A 73 35.21 -2.67 -13.57
N PRO A 74 35.29 -1.98 -14.73
CA PRO A 74 34.69 -0.67 -14.91
C PRO A 74 33.21 -0.67 -14.51
N GLY A 75 32.84 0.22 -13.58
CA GLY A 75 31.50 0.24 -13.01
C GLY A 75 30.42 0.52 -14.05
N GLU A 76 30.74 1.30 -15.08
CA GLU A 76 29.88 1.59 -16.22
C GLU A 76 29.54 0.32 -17.04
N GLU A 77 30.52 -0.56 -17.28
CA GLU A 77 30.30 -1.81 -18.02
C GLU A 77 29.44 -2.77 -17.20
N VAL A 78 29.76 -2.93 -15.91
CA VAL A 78 28.97 -3.75 -14.99
C VAL A 78 27.54 -3.20 -14.86
N CYS A 79 27.38 -1.89 -14.82
CA CYS A 79 26.07 -1.23 -14.77
C CYS A 79 25.26 -1.52 -16.03
N VAL A 80 25.85 -1.34 -17.23
CA VAL A 80 25.18 -1.62 -18.51
C VAL A 80 24.79 -3.10 -18.60
N GLU A 81 25.69 -4.01 -18.26
CA GLU A 81 25.43 -5.46 -18.23
C GLU A 81 24.23 -5.78 -17.31
N ARG A 82 24.23 -5.26 -16.09
CA ARG A 82 23.13 -5.45 -15.12
C ARG A 82 21.82 -4.82 -15.57
N ILE A 83 21.88 -3.64 -16.21
CA ILE A 83 20.70 -3.00 -16.78
C ILE A 83 20.13 -3.86 -17.90
N LEU A 84 20.96 -4.34 -18.83
CA LEU A 84 20.51 -5.17 -19.95
C LEU A 84 19.94 -6.50 -19.48
N GLU A 85 20.56 -7.16 -18.51
CA GLU A 85 20.01 -8.36 -17.86
C GLU A 85 18.65 -8.06 -17.21
N THR A 86 18.57 -6.99 -16.41
CA THR A 86 17.32 -6.60 -15.73
C THR A 86 16.23 -6.23 -16.74
N LEU A 87 16.59 -5.54 -17.82
CA LEU A 87 15.68 -5.21 -18.91
C LEU A 87 15.19 -6.48 -19.62
N SER A 88 16.08 -7.45 -19.90
CA SER A 88 15.68 -8.71 -20.53
C SER A 88 14.66 -9.49 -19.67
N VAL A 89 14.84 -9.47 -18.34
CA VAL A 89 13.87 -10.02 -17.38
C VAL A 89 12.59 -9.18 -17.39
N TYR A 90 12.69 -7.87 -17.38
CA TYR A 90 11.52 -6.98 -17.45
C TYR A 90 10.72 -7.18 -18.74
N GLU A 91 11.37 -7.36 -19.89
CA GLU A 91 10.68 -7.58 -21.16
C GLU A 91 9.92 -8.90 -21.19
N ARG A 92 10.52 -9.96 -20.64
CA ARG A 92 9.89 -11.29 -20.56
C ARG A 92 8.83 -11.39 -19.46
N GLU A 93 9.09 -10.75 -18.31
CA GLU A 93 8.41 -11.05 -17.06
C GLU A 93 7.81 -9.86 -16.35
N GLY A 94 8.23 -8.65 -16.69
CA GLY A 94 7.80 -7.40 -16.06
C GLY A 94 6.75 -6.62 -16.83
N ARG A 95 6.33 -7.04 -18.04
CA ARG A 95 5.31 -6.33 -18.84
C ARG A 95 3.89 -6.83 -18.58
N CYS A 96 2.92 -5.92 -18.70
CA CYS A 96 1.51 -6.27 -18.68
C CYS A 96 1.12 -7.11 -19.90
N LEU A 97 0.32 -8.15 -19.65
CA LEU A 97 -0.11 -9.12 -20.65
C LEU A 97 -1.14 -8.56 -21.65
N VAL A 98 -2.10 -7.77 -21.17
CA VAL A 98 -3.24 -7.30 -22.00
C VAL A 98 -3.04 -5.88 -22.52
N TYR A 99 -2.25 -5.05 -21.82
CA TYR A 99 -1.89 -3.69 -22.21
C TYR A 99 -0.37 -3.53 -22.31
N GLY A 100 0.19 -4.03 -23.42
CA GLY A 100 1.63 -4.06 -23.66
C GLY A 100 2.28 -2.69 -23.57
N GLY A 101 3.56 -2.65 -23.20
CA GLY A 101 4.34 -1.41 -23.03
C GLY A 101 4.31 -0.84 -21.60
N ARG A 102 3.40 -1.30 -20.74
CA ARG A 102 3.33 -0.88 -19.33
C ARG A 102 3.92 -1.94 -18.37
N PRO A 103 4.53 -1.53 -17.24
CA PRO A 103 5.01 -2.45 -16.22
C PRO A 103 3.84 -3.18 -15.55
N ALA A 104 3.98 -4.49 -15.38
CA ALA A 104 3.10 -5.29 -14.54
C ALA A 104 3.40 -5.03 -13.07
N VAL A 105 2.35 -4.67 -12.32
CA VAL A 105 2.43 -4.43 -10.88
C VAL A 105 1.46 -5.32 -10.09
N TRP A 106 0.67 -6.11 -10.81
CA TRP A 106 -0.25 -7.11 -10.29
C TRP A 106 -0.01 -8.46 -10.95
N LYS A 107 -0.27 -9.54 -10.20
CA LYS A 107 -0.28 -10.91 -10.68
C LYS A 107 -1.56 -11.58 -10.18
N THR A 108 -2.29 -12.25 -11.07
CA THR A 108 -3.49 -13.01 -10.72
C THR A 108 -3.11 -14.38 -10.16
N ASP A 109 -4.08 -15.09 -9.57
CA ASP A 109 -3.91 -16.48 -9.14
C ASP A 109 -3.58 -17.41 -10.33
N GLY A 110 -4.08 -17.09 -11.53
CA GLY A 110 -3.75 -17.76 -12.78
C GLY A 110 -2.36 -17.42 -13.34
N GLY A 111 -1.60 -16.55 -12.66
CA GLY A 111 -0.26 -16.14 -13.05
C GLY A 111 -0.22 -15.05 -14.12
N GLU A 112 -1.37 -14.51 -14.54
CA GLU A 112 -1.43 -13.41 -15.49
C GLU A 112 -0.93 -12.11 -14.86
N ARG A 113 -0.16 -11.34 -15.63
CA ARG A 113 0.55 -10.14 -15.15
C ARG A 113 -0.07 -8.89 -15.71
N LEU A 114 -0.43 -7.95 -14.84
CA LEU A 114 -1.27 -6.81 -15.20
C LEU A 114 -0.67 -5.49 -14.68
N SER A 115 -0.68 -4.46 -15.53
CA SER A 115 -0.32 -3.09 -15.17
C SER A 115 -1.40 -2.46 -14.30
N ALA A 116 -1.07 -1.37 -13.61
CA ALA A 116 -2.01 -0.61 -12.79
C ALA A 116 -3.28 -0.21 -13.58
N VAL A 117 -3.11 0.32 -14.78
CA VAL A 117 -4.20 0.75 -15.66
C VAL A 117 -5.06 -0.41 -16.17
N ALA A 118 -4.43 -1.46 -16.73
CA ALA A 118 -5.14 -2.63 -17.23
C ALA A 118 -5.95 -3.31 -16.11
N ALA A 119 -5.35 -3.40 -14.93
CA ALA A 119 -6.00 -3.94 -13.77
C ALA A 119 -7.27 -3.14 -13.40
N HIS A 120 -7.18 -1.79 -13.43
CA HIS A 120 -8.31 -0.92 -13.12
C HIS A 120 -9.44 -1.06 -14.15
N VAL A 121 -9.09 -1.05 -15.44
CA VAL A 121 -10.02 -1.26 -16.55
C VAL A 121 -10.75 -2.59 -16.41
N LEU A 122 -10.05 -3.67 -16.05
CA LEU A 122 -10.67 -4.98 -15.86
C LEU A 122 -11.61 -5.02 -14.64
N VAL A 123 -11.30 -4.30 -13.57
CA VAL A 123 -12.21 -4.17 -12.42
C VAL A 123 -13.47 -3.40 -12.80
N ASP A 124 -13.33 -2.25 -13.45
CA ASP A 124 -14.47 -1.42 -13.87
C ASP A 124 -15.40 -2.14 -14.84
N ASN A 125 -14.84 -3.02 -15.68
CA ASN A 125 -15.60 -3.85 -16.62
C ASN A 125 -16.04 -5.21 -16.03
N GLY A 126 -15.86 -5.44 -14.73
CA GLY A 126 -16.32 -6.65 -14.03
C GLY A 126 -15.61 -7.94 -14.46
N ARG A 127 -14.37 -7.84 -14.95
CA ARG A 127 -13.52 -8.94 -15.43
C ARG A 127 -12.45 -9.39 -14.43
N TRP A 128 -12.18 -8.58 -13.41
CA TRP A 128 -11.31 -8.91 -12.27
C TRP A 128 -12.02 -8.50 -10.97
N PRO A 129 -11.92 -9.29 -9.86
CA PRO A 129 -12.13 -8.75 -8.52
C PRO A 129 -11.36 -7.45 -8.24
N ASP A 130 -11.92 -6.62 -7.36
CA ASP A 130 -11.37 -5.31 -6.97
C ASP A 130 -9.89 -5.40 -6.56
N LEU A 131 -9.07 -4.46 -7.05
CA LEU A 131 -7.61 -4.40 -6.82
C LEU A 131 -7.24 -4.03 -5.38
N VAL A 132 -8.24 -3.68 -4.56
CA VAL A 132 -8.02 -3.25 -3.19
C VAL A 132 -8.22 -4.43 -2.21
N SER A 133 -7.31 -5.40 -2.25
CA SER A 133 -6.97 -6.26 -1.10
C SER A 133 -5.64 -7.00 -1.32
N PRO A 134 -4.72 -7.08 -0.34
CA PRO A 134 -5.00 -7.49 1.04
C PRO A 134 -5.02 -6.30 2.01
N GLY A 135 -5.90 -6.39 3.01
CA GLY A 135 -6.32 -5.24 3.81
C GLY A 135 -5.25 -4.50 4.61
N ASP A 136 -5.53 -3.23 4.92
CA ASP A 136 -5.08 -2.57 6.15
C ASP A 136 -5.93 -1.28 6.41
N PRO A 137 -6.31 -0.93 7.66
CA PRO A 137 -7.53 -0.18 8.00
C PRO A 137 -7.38 1.30 8.45
N VAL A 138 -6.25 1.98 8.27
CA VAL A 138 -5.89 3.20 9.05
C VAL A 138 -5.70 4.54 8.28
N SER A 139 -6.54 5.01 7.35
CA SER A 139 -6.19 6.25 6.57
C SER A 139 -7.31 7.24 6.27
N GLY A 140 -8.52 6.84 5.89
CA GLY A 140 -9.49 7.83 5.38
C GLY A 140 -10.20 8.68 6.43
N LEU A 141 -10.54 8.09 7.58
CA LEU A 141 -11.48 8.71 8.52
C LEU A 141 -10.85 9.20 9.83
N PHE A 142 -9.73 9.90 9.70
CA PHE A 142 -9.10 10.58 10.84
C PHE A 142 -9.12 12.10 10.75
N LEU A 143 -9.55 12.64 9.63
CA LEU A 143 -9.53 14.09 9.45
C LEU A 143 -10.81 14.76 9.95
N GLY A 144 -11.89 14.01 10.22
CA GLY A 144 -13.14 14.56 10.79
C GLY A 144 -13.41 14.18 12.25
N LEU A 145 -13.21 12.91 12.62
CA LEU A 145 -13.46 12.41 13.99
C LEU A 145 -12.29 12.64 14.96
N GLY A 146 -11.09 12.94 14.43
CA GLY A 146 -9.90 13.27 15.21
C GLY A 146 -10.03 14.54 16.04
N GLN A 147 -10.91 15.49 15.66
CA GLN A 147 -11.12 16.72 16.43
C GLN A 147 -12.01 16.51 17.67
N VAL A 148 -12.96 15.56 17.62
CA VAL A 148 -13.87 15.30 18.74
C VAL A 148 -13.22 14.36 19.78
N PHE A 149 -12.60 13.26 19.33
CA PHE A 149 -11.92 12.30 20.22
C PHE A 149 -10.46 12.67 20.53
N GLY A 150 -9.86 13.57 19.75
CA GLY A 150 -8.58 14.21 20.07
C GLY A 150 -8.64 14.91 21.43
N SER A 151 -9.74 15.58 21.76
CA SER A 151 -9.92 16.26 23.04
C SER A 151 -9.90 15.31 24.25
N VAL A 152 -10.46 14.11 24.12
CA VAL A 152 -10.47 13.07 25.16
C VAL A 152 -9.09 12.42 25.33
N ALA A 153 -8.40 12.13 24.22
CA ALA A 153 -7.06 11.55 24.24
C ALA A 153 -5.96 12.55 24.63
N GLU A 154 -6.13 13.83 24.30
CA GLU A 154 -5.23 14.94 24.65
C GLU A 154 -5.25 15.23 26.15
N ASN A 155 -6.39 15.03 26.82
CA ASN A 155 -6.48 14.99 28.29
C ASN A 155 -5.64 13.85 28.90
N GLY A 156 -5.52 12.69 28.22
CA GLY A 156 -4.66 11.58 28.63
C GLY A 156 -3.16 11.78 28.31
N LYS A 157 -2.79 12.71 27.42
CA LYS A 157 -1.40 13.00 27.07
C LYS A 157 -0.64 13.79 28.14
N ARG A 158 -1.35 14.49 29.04
CA ARG A 158 -0.75 15.43 30.02
C ARG A 158 -0.04 14.76 31.21
N GLY A 159 0.08 13.44 31.27
CA GLY A 159 0.83 12.78 32.33
C GLY A 159 1.22 11.33 32.01
N HIS A 160 2.26 10.83 32.68
CA HIS A 160 2.76 9.46 32.55
C HIS A 160 1.67 8.39 32.81
N ILE A 161 0.74 8.71 33.72
CA ILE A 161 -0.42 7.89 34.10
C ILE A 161 -1.41 7.71 32.93
N GLY A 162 -1.66 8.75 32.15
CA GLY A 162 -2.61 8.68 31.02
C GLY A 162 -2.09 7.88 29.83
N LYS A 163 -0.77 7.92 29.57
CA LYS A 163 -0.12 7.02 28.60
C LYS A 163 -0.17 5.56 29.04
N MET A 164 0.05 5.30 30.32
CA MET A 164 -0.03 3.95 30.89
C MET A 164 -1.45 3.39 30.84
N GLY A 165 -2.47 4.20 31.15
CA GLY A 165 -3.87 3.81 31.00
C GLY A 165 -4.26 3.47 29.56
N LEU A 166 -3.73 4.20 28.57
CA LEU A 166 -3.97 3.94 27.15
C LEU A 166 -3.33 2.61 26.68
N HIS A 167 -2.15 2.26 27.21
CA HIS A 167 -1.51 0.98 26.94
C HIS A 167 -2.30 -0.21 27.51
N ILE A 168 -2.82 -0.07 28.74
CA ILE A 168 -3.63 -1.10 29.40
C ILE A 168 -4.96 -1.32 28.66
N LEU A 169 -5.58 -0.24 28.16
CA LEU A 169 -6.85 -0.31 27.45
C LEU A 169 -6.72 -0.86 26.01
N ARG A 170 -5.53 -0.77 25.39
CA ARG A 170 -5.31 -1.16 23.98
C ARG A 170 -5.58 -2.63 23.72
N ALA A 171 -4.97 -3.54 24.50
CA ALA A 171 -5.09 -4.98 24.28
C ALA A 171 -6.55 -5.47 24.32
N PRO A 172 -7.38 -5.12 25.33
CA PRO A 172 -8.78 -5.52 25.33
C PRO A 172 -9.59 -4.84 24.21
N LEU A 173 -9.29 -3.59 23.83
CA LEU A 173 -9.94 -2.92 22.70
C LEU A 173 -9.69 -3.61 21.36
N THR A 174 -8.46 -4.03 21.08
CA THR A 174 -8.12 -4.76 19.85
C THR A 174 -8.87 -6.09 19.76
N VAL A 175 -8.97 -6.83 20.86
CA VAL A 175 -9.71 -8.10 20.93
C VAL A 175 -11.22 -7.85 20.76
N LEU A 176 -11.76 -6.87 21.48
CA LEU A 176 -13.18 -6.48 21.41
C LEU A 176 -13.57 -5.90 20.05
N ALA A 177 -12.65 -5.27 19.31
CA ALA A 177 -12.91 -4.77 17.96
C ALA A 177 -12.87 -5.89 16.92
N SER A 178 -11.92 -6.83 17.06
CA SER A 178 -11.67 -7.87 16.06
C SER A 178 -12.80 -8.90 15.98
N VAL A 179 -13.41 -9.26 17.11
CA VAL A 179 -14.45 -10.30 17.16
C VAL A 179 -15.77 -9.86 16.51
N PRO A 180 -16.39 -8.72 16.88
CA PRO A 180 -17.64 -8.26 16.25
C PRO A 180 -17.43 -7.86 14.79
N PHE A 181 -16.27 -7.27 14.45
CA PHE A 181 -15.97 -6.92 13.07
C PHE A 181 -15.74 -8.16 12.19
N GLY A 182 -15.06 -9.20 12.71
CA GLY A 182 -14.94 -10.49 12.04
C GLY A 182 -16.29 -11.18 11.83
N LEU A 183 -17.16 -11.13 12.85
CA LEU A 183 -18.51 -11.68 12.77
C LEU A 183 -19.38 -10.93 11.76
N PHE A 184 -19.30 -9.59 11.71
CA PHE A 184 -19.98 -8.76 10.71
C PHE A 184 -19.59 -9.15 9.28
N ASN A 185 -18.30 -9.34 9.01
CA ASN A 185 -17.83 -9.76 7.68
C ASN A 185 -18.27 -11.18 7.32
N LEU A 186 -18.29 -12.10 8.29
CA LEU A 186 -18.79 -13.46 8.09
C LEU A 186 -20.27 -13.45 7.68
N LEU A 187 -21.09 -12.66 8.37
CA LEU A 187 -22.53 -12.53 8.07
C LEU A 187 -22.78 -11.91 6.69
N ASP A 188 -22.00 -10.89 6.29
CA ASP A 188 -22.08 -10.29 4.96
C ASP A 188 -21.68 -11.28 3.84
N PHE A 189 -20.66 -12.10 4.09
CA PHE A 189 -20.28 -13.18 3.17
C PHE A 189 -21.36 -14.26 3.02
N VAL A 190 -21.99 -14.66 4.12
CA VAL A 190 -23.13 -15.60 4.10
C VAL A 190 -24.29 -15.02 3.30
N LEU A 191 -24.63 -13.75 3.53
CA LEU A 191 -25.68 -13.04 2.78
C LEU A 191 -25.42 -13.03 1.27
N TYR A 192 -24.18 -12.76 0.86
CA TYR A 192 -23.78 -12.84 -0.55
C TYR A 192 -23.97 -14.25 -1.12
N LYS A 193 -23.54 -15.30 -0.39
CA LYS A 193 -23.71 -16.70 -0.82
C LYS A 193 -25.18 -17.10 -0.96
N LEU A 194 -26.07 -16.48 -0.19
CA LEU A 194 -27.52 -16.64 -0.32
C LEU A 194 -28.14 -15.79 -1.44
N ALA A 195 -27.32 -15.31 -2.38
CA ALA A 195 -27.73 -14.51 -3.53
C ALA A 195 -28.47 -13.21 -3.15
N SER A 196 -28.12 -12.60 -2.02
CA SER A 196 -28.57 -11.24 -1.69
C SER A 196 -28.31 -10.28 -2.86
N PRO A 197 -29.22 -9.32 -3.12
CA PRO A 197 -28.97 -8.19 -4.04
C PRO A 197 -27.71 -7.41 -3.68
N PHE A 198 -27.23 -7.52 -2.44
CA PHE A 198 -25.93 -7.04 -2.03
C PHE A 198 -24.84 -7.93 -2.61
N LYS A 199 -24.09 -7.39 -3.57
CA LYS A 199 -22.69 -7.81 -3.75
C LYS A 199 -21.98 -7.53 -2.42
N PRO A 200 -21.11 -8.42 -1.93
CA PRO A 200 -20.40 -8.20 -0.68
C PRO A 200 -19.54 -6.98 -0.96
N LYS A 201 -19.98 -5.82 -0.46
CA LYS A 201 -19.17 -4.62 -0.52
C LYS A 201 -18.00 -4.96 0.37
N LEU A 202 -16.78 -4.69 -0.08
CA LEU A 202 -15.56 -4.93 0.69
C LEU A 202 -15.52 -4.05 1.96
N TYR A 203 -16.42 -4.27 2.90
CA TYR A 203 -16.27 -3.82 4.28
C TYR A 203 -15.04 -4.50 4.90
N ALA A 204 -14.66 -5.67 4.37
CA ALA A 204 -13.68 -6.59 4.93
C ALA A 204 -12.21 -6.20 4.75
N SER A 205 -11.81 -5.31 3.84
CA SER A 205 -10.38 -5.06 3.61
C SER A 205 -9.92 -3.66 3.97
N ASN A 206 -10.81 -2.66 3.96
CA ASN A 206 -10.32 -1.30 4.09
C ASN A 206 -11.40 -0.28 4.55
N PRO A 207 -11.52 0.01 5.87
CA PRO A 207 -12.24 1.21 6.34
C PRO A 207 -11.64 2.54 5.85
N ARG A 208 -10.64 2.53 4.96
CA ARG A 208 -10.15 3.67 4.18
C ARG A 208 -10.90 3.89 2.86
N LEU A 209 -11.63 2.89 2.35
CA LEU A 209 -12.41 3.01 1.10
C LEU A 209 -13.74 3.74 1.32
N TYR A 210 -14.34 3.59 2.51
CA TYR A 210 -15.63 4.17 2.87
C TYR A 210 -15.52 4.90 4.22
N THR A 211 -16.10 6.10 4.33
CA THR A 211 -16.18 6.85 5.59
C THR A 211 -17.05 6.13 6.62
N TYR A 212 -16.91 6.39 7.93
CA TYR A 212 -17.81 5.83 8.96
C TYR A 212 -19.27 6.15 8.64
N ALA A 213 -19.54 7.37 8.17
CA ALA A 213 -20.87 7.77 7.72
C ALA A 213 -21.34 6.94 6.52
N GLN A 214 -20.48 6.68 5.54
CA GLN A 214 -20.81 5.81 4.40
C GLN A 214 -21.05 4.36 4.85
N MET A 215 -20.18 3.81 5.70
CA MET A 215 -20.35 2.45 6.23
C MET A 215 -21.64 2.32 7.04
N LEU A 216 -21.93 3.28 7.91
CA LEU A 216 -23.17 3.33 8.67
C LEU A 216 -24.38 3.52 7.76
N SER A 217 -24.28 4.36 6.73
CA SER A 217 -25.36 4.53 5.76
C SER A 217 -25.65 3.25 5.00
N PHE A 218 -24.62 2.49 4.60
CA PHE A 218 -24.80 1.21 3.93
C PHE A 218 -25.40 0.18 4.89
N LEU A 219 -24.89 0.11 6.12
CA LEU A 219 -25.39 -0.77 7.17
C LEU A 219 -26.87 -0.51 7.47
N VAL A 220 -27.26 0.75 7.65
CA VAL A 220 -28.64 1.16 7.95
C VAL A 220 -29.56 1.03 6.73
N SER A 221 -29.03 1.20 5.51
CA SER A 221 -29.79 1.00 4.28
C SER A 221 -29.99 -0.49 3.92
N ALA A 222 -29.18 -1.39 4.50
CA ALA A 222 -29.17 -2.80 4.10
C ALA A 222 -30.53 -3.50 4.32
N PRO A 223 -31.19 -3.36 5.48
CA PRO A 223 -32.51 -3.98 5.69
C PRO A 223 -33.55 -3.50 4.67
N LEU A 224 -33.55 -2.20 4.34
CA LEU A 224 -34.52 -1.62 3.42
C LEU A 224 -34.35 -2.15 1.99
N VAL A 225 -33.11 -2.25 1.51
CA VAL A 225 -32.82 -2.77 0.16
C VAL A 225 -33.11 -4.27 0.06
N GLU A 226 -32.78 -5.06 1.09
CA GLU A 226 -33.10 -6.50 1.13
C GLU A 226 -34.62 -6.73 1.18
N LEU A 227 -35.33 -5.90 1.93
CA LEU A 227 -36.79 -5.91 2.00
C LEU A 227 -37.42 -5.57 0.63
N ILE A 228 -36.94 -4.52 -0.03
CA ILE A 228 -37.38 -4.15 -1.38
C ILE A 228 -37.09 -5.29 -2.37
N SER A 229 -35.93 -5.94 -2.27
CA SER A 229 -35.58 -7.10 -3.12
C SER A 229 -36.50 -8.29 -2.87
N THR A 230 -36.85 -8.57 -1.61
CA THR A 230 -37.77 -9.66 -1.25
C THR A 230 -39.17 -9.44 -1.84
N VAL A 231 -39.61 -8.20 -1.99
CA VAL A 231 -40.90 -7.84 -2.60
C VAL A 231 -40.82 -7.81 -4.14
N THR A 232 -39.70 -7.37 -4.71
CA THR A 232 -39.56 -7.12 -6.16
C THR A 232 -39.02 -8.31 -6.97
N GLN A 233 -38.23 -9.21 -6.37
CA GLN A 233 -37.64 -10.37 -7.06
C GLN A 233 -38.63 -11.50 -7.39
N PRO A 234 -39.58 -11.90 -6.53
CA PRO A 234 -40.54 -12.95 -6.86
C PRO A 234 -41.37 -12.69 -8.13
N PRO A 235 -41.90 -11.46 -8.38
CA PRO A 235 -42.60 -11.15 -9.62
C PRO A 235 -41.70 -11.18 -10.86
N VAL A 236 -40.42 -10.79 -10.74
CA VAL A 236 -39.44 -10.83 -11.85
C VAL A 236 -39.06 -12.26 -12.20
N LEU A 237 -38.90 -13.14 -11.21
CA LEU A 237 -38.62 -14.56 -11.41
C LEU A 237 -39.81 -15.32 -11.99
N ALA A 238 -41.04 -15.00 -11.55
CA ALA A 238 -42.27 -15.54 -12.11
C ALA A 238 -42.45 -15.21 -13.61
N ARG A 239 -42.02 -14.01 -14.04
CA ARG A 239 -42.02 -13.60 -15.46
C ARG A 239 -40.97 -14.32 -16.32
N ARG A 240 -39.94 -14.95 -15.73
CA ARG A 240 -38.76 -15.47 -16.44
C ARG A 240 -38.78 -16.98 -16.71
N HIS A 241 -39.97 -17.61 -16.80
CA HIS A 241 -40.15 -19.06 -17.07
C HIS A 241 -39.40 -20.01 -16.10
N ARG A 242 -39.24 -19.64 -14.82
CA ARG A 242 -38.66 -20.55 -13.80
C ARG A 242 -39.77 -21.03 -12.86
N GLY A 243 -40.03 -22.34 -12.82
CA GLY A 243 -41.24 -22.96 -12.26
C GLY A 243 -41.61 -22.60 -10.80
N ALA A 244 -42.89 -22.83 -10.47
CA ALA A 244 -43.55 -22.41 -9.22
C ALA A 244 -42.85 -22.89 -7.93
N ALA A 245 -42.26 -24.09 -7.94
CA ALA A 245 -41.55 -24.64 -6.78
C ALA A 245 -40.36 -23.78 -6.32
N ARG A 246 -39.68 -23.08 -7.25
CA ARG A 246 -38.57 -22.20 -6.90
C ARG A 246 -39.06 -20.89 -6.30
N VAL A 247 -40.17 -20.34 -6.80
CA VAL A 247 -40.80 -19.12 -6.26
C VAL A 247 -41.25 -19.33 -4.80
N VAL A 248 -41.77 -20.52 -4.48
CA VAL A 248 -42.17 -20.89 -3.11
C VAL A 248 -40.97 -20.92 -2.15
N LEU A 249 -39.77 -21.28 -2.61
CA LEU A 249 -38.54 -21.31 -1.80
C LEU A 249 -37.84 -19.94 -1.69
N GLU A 250 -38.07 -19.03 -2.64
CA GLU A 250 -37.44 -17.69 -2.65
C GLU A 250 -38.03 -16.75 -1.59
N VAL A 251 -39.33 -16.88 -1.28
CA VAL A 251 -40.00 -16.08 -0.24
C VAL A 251 -39.42 -16.35 1.17
N PRO A 252 -39.37 -17.59 1.68
CA PRO A 252 -38.76 -17.89 2.98
C PRO A 252 -37.26 -17.57 2.99
N LEU A 253 -36.55 -17.74 1.86
CA LEU A 253 -35.14 -17.35 1.75
C LEU A 253 -34.95 -15.83 1.84
N GLY A 254 -35.85 -15.03 1.25
CA GLY A 254 -35.86 -13.56 1.39
C GLY A 254 -36.12 -13.10 2.83
N ILE A 255 -37.06 -13.75 3.52
CA ILE A 255 -37.33 -13.49 4.95
C ILE A 255 -36.07 -13.80 5.79
N ALA A 256 -35.46 -14.97 5.57
CA ALA A 256 -34.24 -15.36 6.28
C ALA A 256 -33.08 -14.38 6.05
N ARG A 257 -32.87 -13.91 4.81
CA ARG A 257 -31.87 -12.88 4.49
C ARG A 257 -32.17 -11.55 5.18
N THR A 258 -33.42 -11.10 5.19
CA THR A 258 -33.83 -9.85 5.83
C THR A 258 -33.57 -9.87 7.35
N LEU A 259 -33.83 -11.01 8.01
CA LEU A 259 -33.49 -11.22 9.43
C LEU A 259 -31.99 -11.20 9.67
N LEU A 260 -31.21 -11.89 8.81
CA LEU A 260 -29.74 -11.91 8.88
C LEU A 260 -29.13 -10.52 8.69
N VAL A 261 -29.64 -9.74 7.74
CA VAL A 261 -29.22 -8.34 7.52
C VAL A 261 -29.52 -7.48 8.75
N SER A 262 -30.70 -7.64 9.35
CA SER A 262 -31.10 -6.89 10.54
C SER A 262 -30.21 -7.18 11.75
N LEU A 263 -29.85 -8.46 11.95
CA LEU A 263 -28.85 -8.86 12.94
C LEU A 263 -27.47 -8.26 12.63
N ASN A 264 -27.10 -8.24 11.35
CA ASN A 264 -25.82 -7.71 10.91
C ASN A 264 -25.68 -6.19 11.14
N VAL A 265 -26.78 -5.43 11.20
CA VAL A 265 -26.76 -4.00 11.58
C VAL A 265 -26.18 -3.80 12.98
N VAL A 266 -26.59 -4.60 13.95
CA VAL A 266 -26.14 -4.46 15.34
C VAL A 266 -24.67 -4.85 15.46
N VAL A 267 -24.31 -6.00 14.89
CA VAL A 267 -22.92 -6.52 14.91
C VAL A 267 -21.98 -5.58 14.16
N GLY A 268 -22.42 -5.07 13.00
CA GLY A 268 -21.68 -4.10 12.20
C GLY A 268 -21.48 -2.77 12.92
N PHE A 269 -22.51 -2.25 13.58
CA PHE A 269 -22.41 -0.99 14.33
C PHE A 269 -21.34 -1.09 15.43
N VAL A 270 -21.40 -2.15 16.23
CA VAL A 270 -20.43 -2.41 17.31
C VAL A 270 -19.02 -2.63 16.75
N GLY A 271 -18.87 -3.50 15.74
CA GLY A 271 -17.58 -3.81 15.14
C GLY A 271 -16.92 -2.61 14.47
N ILE A 272 -17.67 -1.83 13.69
CA ILE A 272 -17.18 -0.64 13.01
C ILE A 272 -16.76 0.42 14.05
N THR A 273 -17.56 0.63 15.10
CA THR A 273 -17.29 1.63 16.14
C THR A 273 -16.03 1.30 16.95
N LEU A 274 -15.91 0.05 17.42
CA LEU A 274 -14.75 -0.39 18.21
C LEU A 274 -13.45 -0.37 17.40
N ARG A 275 -13.52 -0.70 16.11
CA ARG A 275 -12.36 -0.60 15.19
C ARG A 275 -11.89 0.84 15.02
N HIS A 276 -12.80 1.80 14.92
CA HIS A 276 -12.42 3.21 14.84
C HIS A 276 -11.78 3.73 16.14
N LEU A 277 -12.27 3.27 17.29
CA LEU A 277 -11.71 3.60 18.60
C LEU A 277 -10.29 3.05 18.78
N GLU A 278 -10.03 1.80 18.37
CA GLU A 278 -8.69 1.19 18.37
C GLU A 278 -7.69 2.05 17.59
N ILE A 279 -8.06 2.45 16.37
CA ILE A 279 -7.17 3.23 15.51
C ILE A 279 -6.92 4.61 16.16
N ALA A 280 -7.95 5.25 16.74
CA ALA A 280 -7.84 6.52 17.48
C ALA A 280 -6.81 6.44 18.61
N CYS A 281 -6.87 5.37 19.41
CA CYS A 281 -5.88 5.10 20.45
C CYS A 281 -4.47 4.91 19.88
N ALA A 282 -4.31 4.15 18.79
CA ALA A 282 -3.01 3.90 18.13
C ALA A 282 -2.34 5.21 17.67
N ARG A 283 -3.09 6.12 17.04
CA ARG A 283 -2.55 7.41 16.61
C ARG A 283 -2.24 8.35 17.77
N ALA A 284 -3.02 8.32 18.84
CA ALA A 284 -2.73 9.10 20.04
C ALA A 284 -1.41 8.69 20.72
N MET A 285 -1.00 7.43 20.57
CA MET A 285 0.30 6.89 21.02
C MET A 285 1.48 7.23 20.09
N GLY A 286 1.26 7.92 18.96
CA GLY A 286 2.30 8.31 18.03
C GLY A 286 2.70 7.23 17.02
N GLU A 287 1.92 6.15 16.89
CA GLU A 287 2.15 5.13 15.88
C GLU A 287 1.84 5.68 14.48
N ARG A 288 2.80 5.55 13.55
CA ARG A 288 2.58 5.85 12.14
C ARG A 288 1.78 4.71 11.48
N PRO A 289 0.86 4.99 10.55
CA PRO A 289 0.07 3.94 9.89
C PRO A 289 0.97 2.94 9.16
N ARG A 290 0.81 1.63 9.42
CA ARG A 290 1.43 0.55 8.62
C ARG A 290 0.61 0.25 7.35
N GLY A 291 0.30 1.26 6.54
CA GLY A 291 -0.33 1.04 5.23
C GLY A 291 0.70 0.65 4.17
N ASP A 292 0.33 -0.21 3.22
CA ASP A 292 1.13 -0.44 2.02
C ASP A 292 1.02 0.76 1.07
N VAL A 293 1.89 1.74 1.27
CA VAL A 293 1.98 2.98 0.47
C VAL A 293 2.16 2.68 -1.01
N VAL A 294 2.83 1.58 -1.34
CA VAL A 294 3.11 1.18 -2.71
C VAL A 294 1.84 0.64 -3.38
N ALA A 295 1.06 -0.18 -2.68
CA ALA A 295 -0.24 -0.65 -3.18
C ALA A 295 -1.22 0.50 -3.43
N GLU A 296 -1.31 1.45 -2.49
CA GLU A 296 -2.19 2.62 -2.65
C GLU A 296 -1.78 3.50 -3.85
N ALA A 297 -0.48 3.74 -4.02
CA ALA A 297 0.03 4.49 -5.16
C ALA A 297 -0.30 3.79 -6.49
N ARG A 298 -0.21 2.46 -6.55
CA ARG A 298 -0.56 1.66 -7.76
C ARG A 298 -2.04 1.78 -8.12
N VAL A 299 -2.94 1.74 -7.14
CA VAL A 299 -4.38 1.88 -7.38
C VAL A 299 -4.72 3.29 -7.86
N ARG A 300 -4.15 4.33 -7.24
CA ARG A 300 -4.34 5.72 -7.65
C ARG A 300 -3.82 5.98 -9.06
N LEU A 301 -2.62 5.47 -9.37
CA LEU A 301 -2.04 5.57 -10.70
C LEU A 301 -2.92 4.87 -11.74
N GLY A 302 -3.38 3.64 -11.46
CA GLY A 302 -4.22 2.87 -12.38
C GLY A 302 -5.52 3.57 -12.73
N ARG A 303 -6.18 4.21 -11.74
CA ARG A 303 -7.37 5.03 -11.95
C ARG A 303 -7.07 6.24 -12.85
N ALA A 304 -6.08 7.05 -12.48
CA ALA A 304 -5.75 8.27 -13.21
C ALA A 304 -5.36 7.99 -14.66
N GLU A 305 -4.59 6.91 -14.90
CA GLU A 305 -4.24 6.49 -16.26
C GLU A 305 -5.44 5.94 -17.03
N ALA A 306 -6.34 5.20 -16.38
CA ALA A 306 -7.53 4.66 -17.03
C ALA A 306 -8.52 5.75 -17.46
N GLU A 307 -8.68 6.80 -16.65
CA GLU A 307 -9.50 7.98 -16.98
C GLU A 307 -8.97 8.72 -18.22
N ALA A 308 -7.67 8.64 -18.51
CA ALA A 308 -7.06 9.25 -19.69
C ALA A 308 -7.19 8.39 -20.97
N LEU A 309 -7.42 7.07 -20.84
CA LEU A 309 -7.47 6.16 -21.99
C LEU A 309 -8.53 6.51 -23.05
N PRO A 310 -9.75 6.96 -22.72
CA PRO A 310 -10.72 7.36 -23.74
C PRO A 310 -10.26 8.54 -24.58
N VAL A 311 -9.51 9.48 -23.99
CA VAL A 311 -8.96 10.65 -24.68
C VAL A 311 -7.80 10.21 -25.59
N GLU A 312 -6.84 9.43 -25.06
CA GLU A 312 -5.73 8.88 -25.84
C GLU A 312 -6.23 7.96 -26.98
N GLY A 313 -7.29 7.21 -26.72
CA GLY A 313 -7.97 6.38 -27.71
C GLY A 313 -8.60 7.21 -28.82
N ALA A 314 -9.27 8.32 -28.48
CA ALA A 314 -9.86 9.23 -29.45
C ALA A 314 -8.79 9.90 -30.34
N GLU A 315 -7.66 10.32 -29.76
CA GLU A 315 -6.53 10.92 -30.50
C GLU A 315 -5.86 9.93 -31.47
N THR A 316 -5.80 8.64 -31.09
CA THR A 316 -5.16 7.59 -31.89
C THR A 316 -6.12 6.78 -32.75
N GLY A 317 -7.43 7.08 -32.69
CA GLY A 317 -8.46 6.34 -33.42
C GLY A 317 -8.64 4.88 -32.96
N ARG A 318 -8.33 4.57 -31.69
CA ARG A 318 -8.36 3.21 -31.13
C ARG A 318 -9.22 3.14 -29.87
N ASP A 319 -9.94 2.03 -29.69
CA ASP A 319 -10.63 1.74 -28.42
C ASP A 319 -9.68 1.00 -27.46
N LEU A 320 -8.86 1.77 -26.74
CA LEU A 320 -7.86 1.21 -25.83
C LEU A 320 -8.49 0.43 -24.67
N VAL A 321 -9.65 0.86 -24.18
CA VAL A 321 -10.37 0.20 -23.09
C VAL A 321 -10.96 -1.13 -23.58
N GLY A 322 -11.65 -1.10 -24.73
CA GLY A 322 -12.21 -2.30 -25.36
C GLY A 322 -11.14 -3.30 -25.75
N ASP A 323 -9.98 -2.86 -26.24
CA ASP A 323 -8.86 -3.74 -26.58
C ASP A 323 -8.29 -4.47 -25.35
N ILE A 324 -8.17 -3.78 -24.21
CA ILE A 324 -7.73 -4.40 -22.94
C ILE A 324 -8.71 -5.50 -22.52
N VAL A 325 -10.01 -5.21 -22.54
CA VAL A 325 -11.06 -6.15 -22.15
C VAL A 325 -11.13 -7.33 -23.12
N ARG A 326 -11.05 -7.06 -24.43
CA ARG A 326 -11.09 -8.09 -25.47
C ARG A 326 -9.93 -9.07 -25.34
N ARG A 327 -8.70 -8.56 -25.20
CA ARG A 327 -7.49 -9.41 -25.03
C ARG A 327 -7.55 -10.26 -23.77
N TRP A 328 -8.14 -9.73 -22.70
CA TRP A 328 -8.38 -10.49 -21.49
C TRP A 328 -9.39 -11.63 -21.72
N ASP A 329 -10.52 -11.32 -22.37
CA ASP A 329 -11.57 -12.31 -22.65
C ASP A 329 -11.09 -13.41 -23.62
N GLU A 330 -10.29 -13.07 -24.65
CA GLU A 330 -9.65 -14.02 -25.56
C GLU A 330 -8.73 -14.99 -24.79
N ARG A 331 -7.95 -14.46 -23.83
CA ARG A 331 -7.04 -15.26 -22.99
C ARG A 331 -7.76 -16.17 -22.02
N LYS A 332 -8.87 -15.75 -21.43
CA LYS A 332 -9.64 -16.59 -20.50
C LYS A 332 -10.42 -17.71 -21.20
N ARG A 333 -10.53 -17.67 -22.53
CA ARG A 333 -11.14 -18.73 -23.35
C ARG A 333 -10.14 -19.71 -23.94
N ALA A 334 -8.85 -19.37 -23.98
CA ALA A 334 -7.76 -20.19 -24.49
C ALA A 334 -7.18 -21.09 -23.40
#